data_AF-A0A2N2KX48-F1
#
_entry.id   AF-A0A2N2KX48-F1
#
_cell.length_a   1.000
_cell.length_b   1.000
_cell.length_c   1.000
_cell.angle_alpha   90.00
_cell.angle_beta   90.00
_cell.angle_gamma   90.00
#
_symmetry.space_group_name_H-M   'P 1'
#
loop_
_entity.id
_entity.type
_entity.pdbx_description
1 polymer ?
#
loop_
_entity_poly.entity_id
_entity_poly.type
_entity_poly.pdbx_seq_one_letter_code
_entity_poly.pdbx_strand_id
1 'polypeptide(L)'
;MGRYKMYRPSLKSGRSLVALFVLSVVLFYFAQSSYLHIKTDNYELKIAASQLMKNAMDSLKVELVNRKFEINPIDDPLQTGLIGMRLSSITTDRGLLSEKQASVNPNIAAIFVEELTKLKLTSGDNLAVGITGSNPSANIALYSAMQVMGLNPKIIVALSSASYGANREELTWLDMERILKDKGLFDFGVSYASIGGREDLGVGMSDNGMNSLREAMNRNNVPLLIGSSLAENVDIRMAAYEELLPSDQRYQVFVNVGAGLANVGSEPNANLIPEGVNRKLAEREYEKEGVMMKMAKKNVTVLHFRRILRWAKNYDLPVVIDTMPEVGKGKVFSSLIHNQTINILCLIILLIAIVVVIVFDRHDRRFMANIVDPDEEL
;
A
#
# COMPACT_ATOMS: atom_id res chain seq x y z
N MET A 1 -49.30 2.96 -56.28
CA MET A 1 -47.98 3.09 -55.60
C MET A 1 -48.06 4.25 -54.61
N GLY A 2 -48.44 3.98 -53.37
CA GLY A 2 -48.57 5.00 -52.32
C GLY A 2 -47.21 5.34 -51.74
N ARG A 3 -46.75 6.58 -51.91
CA ARG A 3 -45.53 7.09 -51.26
C ARG A 3 -45.75 7.11 -49.75
N TYR A 4 -45.06 6.24 -49.01
CA TYR A 4 -44.90 6.40 -47.56
C TYR A 4 -44.22 7.74 -47.29
N LYS A 5 -44.98 8.69 -46.71
CA LYS A 5 -44.44 9.97 -46.23
C LYS A 5 -43.59 9.66 -45.00
N MET A 6 -42.30 9.44 -45.19
CA MET A 6 -41.35 9.22 -44.10
C MET A 6 -41.31 10.49 -43.23
N TYR A 7 -41.70 10.36 -41.95
CA TYR A 7 -41.71 11.45 -40.98
C TYR A 7 -40.30 12.06 -40.86
N ARG A 8 -40.15 13.33 -41.28
CA ARG A 8 -38.95 14.12 -41.05
C ARG A 8 -39.19 15.02 -39.82
N PRO A 9 -38.63 14.71 -38.64
CA PRO A 9 -38.65 15.65 -37.53
C PRO A 9 -37.87 16.91 -37.93
N SER A 10 -38.57 18.03 -38.08
CA SER A 10 -37.97 19.34 -38.34
C SER A 10 -38.06 20.13 -37.04
N LEU A 11 -37.02 20.03 -36.21
CA LEU A 11 -36.84 20.84 -35.00
C LEU A 11 -36.49 22.28 -35.41
N LYS A 12 -37.47 23.16 -35.59
CA LYS A 12 -37.20 24.53 -36.09
C LYS A 12 -37.08 25.60 -35.01
N SER A 13 -37.63 25.41 -33.80
CA SER A 13 -37.50 26.43 -32.75
C SER A 13 -36.08 26.39 -32.15
N GLY A 14 -35.20 27.27 -32.64
CA GLY A 14 -33.86 27.43 -32.07
C GLY A 14 -33.88 27.68 -30.56
N ARG A 15 -34.94 28.30 -30.04
CA ARG A 15 -35.14 28.53 -28.61
C ARG A 15 -35.36 27.24 -27.81
N SER A 16 -36.15 26.28 -28.31
CA SER A 16 -36.37 25.01 -27.62
C SER A 16 -35.13 24.12 -27.66
N LEU A 17 -34.36 24.16 -28.76
CA LEU A 17 -33.08 23.47 -28.87
C LEU A 17 -32.03 24.06 -27.90
N VAL A 18 -31.95 25.39 -27.80
CA VAL A 18 -31.08 26.07 -26.82
C VAL A 18 -31.48 25.72 -25.39
N ALA A 19 -32.77 25.72 -25.07
CA ALA A 19 -33.24 25.32 -23.75
C ALA A 19 -32.90 23.85 -23.41
N LEU A 20 -33.08 22.94 -24.38
CA LEU A 20 -32.72 21.53 -24.22
C LEU A 20 -31.22 21.33 -24.06
N PHE A 21 -30.40 22.09 -24.79
CA PHE A 21 -28.94 22.08 -24.66
C PHE A 21 -28.50 22.58 -23.28
N VAL A 22 -29.05 23.69 -22.80
CA VAL A 22 -28.74 24.19 -21.45
C VAL A 22 -29.15 23.16 -20.40
N LEU A 23 -30.34 22.58 -20.51
CA LEU A 23 -30.80 21.54 -19.59
C LEU A 23 -29.90 20.30 -19.62
N SER A 24 -29.46 19.85 -20.79
CA SER A 24 -28.59 18.68 -20.90
C SER A 24 -27.21 18.93 -20.28
N VAL A 25 -26.64 20.13 -20.45
CA VAL A 25 -25.39 20.54 -19.79
C VAL A 25 -25.56 20.56 -18.27
N VAL A 26 -26.67 21.10 -17.76
CA VAL A 26 -26.95 21.14 -16.32
C VAL A 26 -27.13 19.73 -15.75
N LEU A 27 -27.93 18.88 -16.40
CA LEU A 27 -28.14 17.49 -15.96
C LEU A 27 -26.85 16.67 -16.03
N PHE A 28 -26.05 16.87 -17.07
CA PHE A 28 -24.73 16.25 -17.19
C PHE A 28 -23.80 16.69 -16.07
N TYR A 29 -23.77 17.98 -15.73
CA TYR A 29 -22.98 18.50 -14.62
C TYR A 29 -23.44 17.89 -13.28
N PHE A 30 -24.73 17.81 -13.01
CA PHE A 30 -25.26 17.19 -11.79
C PHE A 30 -24.96 15.68 -11.72
N ALA A 31 -25.13 14.95 -12.82
CA ALA A 31 -24.80 13.53 -12.88
C ALA A 31 -23.29 13.29 -12.66
N GLN A 32 -22.45 14.12 -13.29
CA GLN A 32 -21.01 14.00 -13.18
C GLN A 32 -20.46 14.47 -11.84
N SER A 33 -21.06 15.45 -11.17
CA SER A 33 -20.63 15.90 -9.85
C SER A 33 -21.16 15.04 -8.71
N SER A 34 -22.12 14.15 -8.99
CA SER A 34 -22.77 13.30 -8.01
C SER A 34 -22.02 11.97 -7.80
N TYR A 35 -21.17 11.92 -6.77
CA TYR A 35 -20.47 10.71 -6.35
C TYR A 35 -20.99 10.18 -5.01
N LEU A 36 -21.03 8.86 -4.87
CA LEU A 36 -21.17 8.15 -3.61
C LEU A 36 -19.80 7.72 -3.12
N HIS A 37 -19.50 8.03 -1.86
CA HIS A 37 -18.35 7.45 -1.15
C HIS A 37 -18.72 6.03 -0.70
N ILE A 38 -18.16 5.03 -1.36
CA ILE A 38 -18.30 3.65 -0.91
C ILE A 38 -17.02 3.28 -0.16
N LYS A 39 -17.18 3.02 1.15
CA LYS A 39 -16.11 2.46 1.99
C LYS A 39 -15.68 1.12 1.41
N THR A 40 -14.38 0.90 1.29
CA THR A 40 -13.85 -0.42 0.90
C THR A 40 -13.99 -1.42 2.05
N ASP A 41 -13.92 -2.70 1.74
CA ASP A 41 -13.91 -3.75 2.76
C ASP A 41 -12.81 -3.48 3.80
N ASN A 42 -13.08 -3.83 5.06
CA ASN A 42 -12.19 -3.62 6.20
C ASN A 42 -11.73 -2.16 6.41
N TYR A 43 -12.58 -1.20 6.02
CA TYR A 43 -12.33 0.24 6.20
C TYR A 43 -11.86 0.61 7.61
N GLU A 44 -12.56 0.13 8.65
CA GLU A 44 -12.23 0.48 10.04
C GLU A 44 -10.86 -0.09 10.46
N LEU A 45 -10.51 -1.30 10.01
CA LEU A 45 -9.17 -1.87 10.23
C LEU A 45 -8.08 -1.07 9.52
N LYS A 46 -8.35 -0.60 8.29
CA LYS A 46 -7.42 0.24 7.54
C LYS A 46 -7.17 1.57 8.24
N ILE A 47 -8.22 2.23 8.71
CA ILE A 47 -8.12 3.49 9.47
C ILE A 47 -7.34 3.26 10.76
N ALA A 48 -7.69 2.22 11.52
CA ALA A 48 -7.01 1.89 12.78
C ALA A 48 -5.52 1.60 12.56
N ALA A 49 -5.16 0.81 11.54
CA ALA A 49 -3.77 0.50 11.23
C ALA A 49 -2.98 1.74 10.81
N SER A 50 -3.56 2.63 9.99
CA SER A 50 -2.92 3.88 9.59
C SER A 50 -2.78 4.88 10.73
N GLN A 51 -3.76 4.94 11.64
CA GLN A 51 -3.65 5.75 12.85
C GLN A 51 -2.58 5.21 13.80
N LEU A 52 -2.50 3.89 13.97
CA LEU A 52 -1.47 3.25 14.79
C LEU A 52 -0.06 3.50 14.21
N MET A 53 0.11 3.38 12.90
CA MET A 53 1.36 3.71 12.23
C MET A 53 1.74 5.18 12.47
N LYS A 54 0.80 6.12 12.30
CA LYS A 54 1.06 7.53 12.58
C LYS A 54 1.49 7.76 14.04
N ASN A 55 0.78 7.16 14.99
CA ASN A 55 1.09 7.29 16.42
C ASN A 55 2.47 6.71 16.75
N ALA A 56 2.85 5.59 16.12
CA ALA A 56 4.18 4.99 16.26
C ALA A 56 5.29 5.89 15.71
N MET A 57 5.08 6.49 14.52
CA MET A 57 6.01 7.45 13.96
C MET A 57 6.18 8.69 14.85
N ASP A 58 5.07 9.27 15.32
CA ASP A 58 5.08 10.43 16.19
C ASP A 58 5.79 10.11 17.53
N SER A 59 5.55 8.92 18.08
CA SER A 59 6.18 8.46 19.31
C SER A 59 7.69 8.28 19.18
N LEU A 60 8.15 7.72 18.04
CA LEU A 60 9.58 7.62 17.74
C LEU A 60 10.19 9.00 17.55
N LYS A 61 9.55 9.89 16.79
CA LYS A 61 10.04 11.26 16.59
C LYS A 61 10.30 11.97 17.92
N VAL A 62 9.36 11.90 18.86
CA VAL A 62 9.53 12.48 20.20
C VAL A 62 10.73 11.88 20.93
N GLU A 63 10.87 10.54 20.90
CA GLU A 63 12.00 9.86 21.53
C GLU A 63 13.35 10.28 20.93
N LEU A 64 13.42 10.38 19.60
CA LEU A 64 14.64 10.77 18.89
C LEU A 64 15.05 12.21 19.18
N VAL A 65 14.08 13.12 19.24
CA VAL A 65 14.31 14.51 19.65
C VAL A 65 14.83 14.57 21.08
N ASN A 66 14.22 13.83 22.02
CA ASN A 66 14.65 13.78 23.41
C ASN A 66 16.08 13.23 23.56
N ARG A 67 16.43 12.23 22.76
CA ARG A 67 17.77 11.64 22.70
C ARG A 67 18.76 12.44 21.85
N LYS A 68 18.34 13.61 21.33
CA LYS A 68 19.16 14.54 20.53
C LYS A 68 19.77 13.92 19.27
N PHE A 69 19.05 13.00 18.63
CA PHE A 69 19.44 12.53 17.30
C PHE A 69 19.31 13.64 16.27
N GLU A 70 20.31 13.77 15.41
CA GLU A 70 20.25 14.70 14.28
C GLU A 70 19.27 14.19 13.22
N ILE A 71 18.37 15.07 12.76
CA ILE A 71 17.45 14.79 11.66
C ILE A 71 17.82 15.74 10.53
N ASN A 72 18.32 15.20 9.42
CA ASN A 72 18.71 16.00 8.27
C ASN A 72 17.44 16.54 7.57
N PRO A 73 17.18 17.86 7.56
CA PRO A 73 15.97 18.42 6.95
C PRO A 73 15.94 18.32 5.42
N ILE A 74 17.08 18.04 4.78
CA ILE A 74 17.15 17.82 3.32
C ILE A 74 16.69 16.40 2.98
N ASP A 75 17.19 15.41 3.72
CA ASP A 75 16.82 14.00 3.48
C ASP A 75 15.45 13.66 4.10
N ASP A 76 15.11 14.28 5.23
CA ASP A 76 13.86 14.10 6.01
C ASP A 76 13.11 15.44 6.20
N PRO A 77 12.50 15.99 5.13
CA PRO A 77 11.83 17.29 5.19
C PRO A 77 10.65 17.33 6.17
N LEU A 78 10.01 16.18 6.45
CA LEU A 78 8.92 16.05 7.42
C LEU A 78 9.42 15.85 8.85
N GLN A 79 10.74 15.79 9.03
CA GLN A 79 11.43 15.57 10.30
C GLN A 79 10.86 14.36 11.06
N THR A 80 10.69 13.23 10.37
CA THR A 80 10.12 12.01 10.96
C THR A 80 11.11 11.30 11.88
N GLY A 81 12.41 11.46 11.62
CA GLY A 81 13.48 10.71 12.28
C GLY A 81 13.64 9.27 11.76
N LEU A 82 12.83 8.86 10.78
CA LEU A 82 12.87 7.51 10.18
C LEU A 82 13.74 7.41 8.94
N ILE A 83 14.17 8.55 8.38
CA ILE A 83 15.13 8.59 7.29
C ILE A 83 16.54 8.63 7.90
N GLY A 84 17.28 7.55 7.73
CA GLY A 84 18.63 7.42 8.26
C GLY A 84 19.69 8.18 7.46
N MET A 85 20.95 7.83 7.72
CA MET A 85 22.10 8.46 7.07
C MET A 85 22.29 7.93 5.64
N ARG A 86 22.94 8.71 4.78
CA ARG A 86 23.36 8.21 3.46
C ARG A 86 24.36 7.05 3.57
N LEU A 87 25.28 7.14 4.53
CA LEU A 87 26.31 6.14 4.81
C LEU A 87 26.62 6.11 6.30
N SER A 88 26.91 4.91 6.81
CA SER A 88 27.37 4.59 8.16
C SER A 88 28.13 3.27 8.13
N SER A 89 28.67 2.79 9.25
CA SER A 89 29.41 1.52 9.29
C SER A 89 28.53 0.28 9.07
N ILE A 90 27.21 0.40 9.28
CA ILE A 90 26.23 -0.68 9.10
C ILE A 90 25.41 -0.56 7.80
N THR A 91 25.81 0.36 6.91
CA THR A 91 25.21 0.50 5.58
C THR A 91 25.76 -0.57 4.64
N THR A 92 24.90 -1.48 4.13
CA THR A 92 25.33 -2.56 3.23
C THR A 92 24.97 -2.34 1.77
N ASP A 93 23.94 -1.53 1.51
CA ASP A 93 23.35 -1.41 0.18
C ASP A 93 23.01 0.04 -0.14
N ARG A 94 22.94 0.34 -1.44
CA ARG A 94 22.42 1.63 -1.91
C ARG A 94 20.90 1.65 -1.73
N GLY A 95 20.42 2.61 -0.95
CA GLY A 95 19.00 2.92 -0.83
C GLY A 95 18.61 4.11 -1.71
N LEU A 96 17.41 4.09 -2.27
CA LEU A 96 16.82 5.26 -2.93
C LEU A 96 16.14 6.13 -1.88
N LEU A 97 16.56 7.39 -1.76
CA LEU A 97 15.98 8.34 -0.81
C LEU A 97 14.48 8.53 -1.05
N SER A 98 14.06 8.61 -2.33
CA SER A 98 12.65 8.76 -2.69
C SER A 98 11.76 7.62 -2.21
N GLU A 99 12.26 6.37 -2.22
CA GLU A 99 11.54 5.22 -1.65
C GLU A 99 11.36 5.38 -0.14
N LYS A 100 12.38 5.89 0.57
CA LYS A 100 12.31 6.11 2.01
C LYS A 100 11.36 7.24 2.37
N GLN A 101 11.44 8.36 1.66
CA GLN A 101 10.54 9.50 1.84
C GLN A 101 9.09 9.12 1.56
N ALA A 102 8.80 8.35 0.50
CA ALA A 102 7.44 7.86 0.25
C ALA A 102 6.95 6.91 1.35
N SER A 103 7.85 6.15 1.99
CA SER A 103 7.51 5.14 2.99
C SER A 103 7.00 5.70 4.32
N VAL A 104 7.18 6.98 4.59
CA VAL A 104 6.67 7.63 5.83
C VAL A 104 5.17 7.93 5.76
N ASN A 105 4.49 7.61 4.65
CA ASN A 105 3.05 7.80 4.54
C ASN A 105 2.29 6.81 5.47
N PRO A 106 1.52 7.28 6.47
CA PRO A 106 0.80 6.40 7.39
C PRO A 106 -0.26 5.53 6.69
N ASN A 107 -0.73 5.93 5.51
CA ASN A 107 -1.69 5.16 4.72
C ASN A 107 -1.10 3.90 4.09
N ILE A 108 0.22 3.67 4.17
CA ILE A 108 0.84 2.40 3.77
C ILE A 108 0.38 1.24 4.68
N ALA A 109 0.07 1.49 5.95
CA ALA A 109 -0.46 0.43 6.82
C ALA A 109 -1.79 -0.15 6.29
N ALA A 110 -2.63 0.67 5.66
CA ALA A 110 -3.86 0.22 5.02
C ALA A 110 -3.61 -0.72 3.82
N ILE A 111 -2.48 -0.58 3.13
CA ILE A 111 -2.06 -1.51 2.06
C ILE A 111 -1.80 -2.89 2.65
N PHE A 112 -1.11 -2.98 3.78
CA PHE A 112 -0.89 -4.27 4.45
C PHE A 112 -2.21 -4.89 4.92
N VAL A 113 -3.12 -4.11 5.52
CA VAL A 113 -4.45 -4.61 5.89
C VAL A 113 -5.18 -5.18 4.68
N GLU A 114 -5.16 -4.48 3.54
CA GLU A 114 -5.76 -4.93 2.29
C GLU A 114 -5.14 -6.26 1.79
N GLU A 115 -3.82 -6.35 1.71
CA GLU A 115 -3.14 -7.55 1.20
C GLU A 115 -3.30 -8.76 2.14
N LEU A 116 -3.25 -8.55 3.45
CA LEU A 116 -3.47 -9.60 4.47
C LEU A 116 -4.93 -10.06 4.47
N THR A 117 -5.88 -9.16 4.22
CA THR A 117 -7.31 -9.50 4.06
C THR A 117 -7.54 -10.41 2.84
N LYS A 118 -6.87 -10.15 1.71
CA LYS A 118 -6.97 -11.02 0.50
C LYS A 118 -6.49 -12.45 0.75
N LEU A 119 -5.68 -12.65 1.78
CA LEU A 119 -5.23 -13.96 2.24
C LEU A 119 -6.21 -14.65 3.20
N LYS A 120 -7.32 -13.98 3.55
CA LYS A 120 -8.36 -14.44 4.48
C LYS A 120 -7.80 -14.75 5.87
N LEU A 121 -6.81 -13.98 6.31
CA LEU A 121 -6.28 -14.09 7.66
C LEU A 121 -7.29 -13.61 8.69
N THR A 122 -7.29 -14.27 9.83
CA THR A 122 -8.14 -14.00 10.98
C THR A 122 -7.29 -13.79 12.22
N SER A 123 -7.85 -13.15 13.24
CA SER A 123 -7.14 -12.92 14.50
C SER A 123 -6.65 -14.26 15.10
N GLY A 124 -5.42 -14.27 15.59
CA GLY A 124 -4.74 -15.45 16.11
C GLY A 124 -3.95 -16.25 15.07
N ASP A 125 -4.12 -15.98 13.77
CA ASP A 125 -3.34 -16.68 12.74
C ASP A 125 -1.83 -16.40 12.88
N ASN A 126 -1.02 -17.44 12.67
CA ASN A 126 0.44 -17.36 12.72
C ASN A 126 1.03 -16.93 11.38
N LEU A 127 1.95 -15.96 11.45
CA LEU A 127 2.69 -15.46 10.28
C LEU A 127 4.18 -15.61 10.53
N ALA A 128 4.90 -16.12 9.54
CA ALA A 128 6.36 -15.99 9.53
C ALA A 128 6.72 -14.69 8.81
N VAL A 129 7.57 -13.86 9.40
CA VAL A 129 7.83 -12.50 8.90
C VAL A 129 9.32 -12.25 8.82
N GLY A 130 9.81 -12.06 7.59
CA GLY A 130 11.18 -11.64 7.31
C GLY A 130 11.23 -10.15 6.98
N ILE A 131 11.91 -9.35 7.79
CA ILE A 131 12.10 -7.90 7.55
C ILE A 131 13.58 -7.53 7.45
N THR A 132 13.86 -6.29 7.04
CA THR A 132 15.23 -5.73 7.07
C THR A 132 15.27 -4.41 7.82
N GLY A 133 16.46 -4.03 8.31
CA GLY A 133 16.72 -2.69 8.87
C GLY A 133 16.55 -1.57 7.82
N SER A 134 16.58 -1.90 6.54
CA SER A 134 16.52 -0.93 5.44
C SER A 134 15.21 -0.15 5.34
N ASN A 135 14.09 -0.61 5.89
CA ASN A 135 12.77 0.02 5.68
C ASN A 135 11.99 0.21 6.99
N PRO A 136 12.47 1.04 7.94
CA PRO A 136 11.83 1.18 9.25
C PRO A 136 10.36 1.61 9.15
N SER A 137 10.02 2.58 8.29
CA SER A 137 8.63 3.02 8.12
C SER A 137 7.71 1.92 7.57
N ALA A 138 8.21 1.10 6.63
CA ALA A 138 7.44 -0.04 6.12
C ALA A 138 7.27 -1.16 7.16
N ASN A 139 8.27 -1.35 8.03
CA ASN A 139 8.16 -2.28 9.15
C ASN A 139 7.08 -1.79 10.14
N ILE A 140 7.06 -0.51 10.49
CA ILE A 140 6.00 0.09 11.34
C ILE A 140 4.61 -0.09 10.68
N ALA A 141 4.50 0.10 9.36
CA ALA A 141 3.26 -0.09 8.63
C ALA A 141 2.75 -1.55 8.73
N LEU A 142 3.63 -2.52 8.52
CA LEU A 142 3.31 -3.94 8.66
C LEU A 142 2.92 -4.28 10.11
N TYR A 143 3.69 -3.81 11.09
CA TYR A 143 3.42 -4.04 12.51
C TYR A 143 2.05 -3.47 12.90
N SER A 144 1.71 -2.29 12.41
CA SER A 144 0.42 -1.65 12.67
C SER A 144 -0.75 -2.45 12.10
N ALA A 145 -0.59 -3.02 10.90
CA ALA A 145 -1.59 -3.91 10.32
C ALA A 145 -1.74 -5.21 11.13
N MET A 146 -0.62 -5.85 11.50
CA MET A 146 -0.64 -7.09 12.28
C MET A 146 -1.25 -6.91 13.68
N GLN A 147 -0.92 -5.82 14.37
CA GLN A 147 -1.48 -5.49 15.68
C GLN A 147 -3.01 -5.27 15.61
N VAL A 148 -3.47 -4.46 14.66
CA VAL A 148 -4.91 -4.15 14.51
C VAL A 148 -5.72 -5.35 14.06
N MET A 149 -5.13 -6.24 13.25
CA MET A 149 -5.77 -7.49 12.83
C MET A 149 -5.65 -8.60 13.89
N GLY A 150 -4.93 -8.36 14.99
CA GLY A 150 -4.73 -9.33 16.07
C GLY A 150 -4.02 -10.60 15.60
N LEU A 151 -3.02 -10.47 14.73
CA LEU A 151 -2.24 -11.58 14.17
C LEU A 151 -1.08 -11.96 15.10
N ASN A 152 -0.54 -13.17 14.96
CA ASN A 152 0.58 -13.67 15.78
C ASN A 152 1.86 -13.82 14.93
N PRO A 153 2.62 -12.74 14.71
CA PRO A 153 3.80 -12.78 13.87
C PRO A 153 5.02 -13.36 14.61
N LYS A 154 5.79 -14.19 13.90
CA LYS A 154 7.12 -14.67 14.27
C LYS A 154 8.11 -13.97 13.37
N ILE A 155 8.92 -13.09 13.94
CA ILE A 155 9.65 -12.08 13.16
C ILE A 155 11.15 -12.32 13.24
N ILE A 156 11.80 -12.36 12.08
CA ILE A 156 13.26 -12.41 11.96
C ILE A 156 13.72 -11.22 11.11
N VAL A 157 14.68 -10.45 11.63
CA VAL A 157 15.24 -9.27 10.94
C VAL A 157 16.62 -9.54 10.38
N ALA A 158 16.89 -9.09 9.16
CA ALA A 158 18.26 -8.83 8.70
C ALA A 158 18.65 -7.42 9.14
N LEU A 159 19.53 -7.30 10.15
CA LEU A 159 19.66 -6.09 10.96
C LEU A 159 20.40 -4.94 10.26
N SER A 160 21.36 -5.23 9.39
CA SER A 160 21.99 -4.19 8.57
C SER A 160 20.94 -3.46 7.71
N SER A 161 21.35 -2.30 7.19
CA SER A 161 20.45 -1.42 6.48
C SER A 161 21.05 -0.92 5.19
N ALA A 162 20.19 -0.62 4.21
CA ALA A 162 20.57 0.21 3.08
C ALA A 162 20.73 1.69 3.54
N SER A 163 21.29 2.52 2.66
CA SER A 163 21.26 3.99 2.84
C SER A 163 19.85 4.46 3.18
N TYR A 164 19.77 5.42 4.10
CA TYR A 164 18.55 6.09 4.55
C TYR A 164 17.53 5.18 5.29
N GLY A 165 17.88 3.93 5.62
CA GLY A 165 17.09 3.06 6.51
C GLY A 165 17.44 3.25 7.99
N ALA A 166 17.23 2.22 8.83
CA ALA A 166 17.63 2.23 10.24
C ALA A 166 19.13 1.93 10.39
N ASN A 167 19.97 2.80 9.82
CA ASN A 167 21.42 2.60 9.69
C ASN A 167 22.27 3.44 10.64
N ARG A 168 21.72 3.93 11.75
CA ARG A 168 22.52 4.53 12.83
C ARG A 168 22.89 3.42 13.81
N GLU A 169 24.16 3.28 14.13
CA GLU A 169 24.71 2.21 14.97
C GLU A 169 24.04 2.18 16.36
N GLU A 170 23.71 3.34 16.90
CA GLU A 170 23.04 3.57 18.18
C GLU A 170 21.50 3.55 18.10
N LEU A 171 20.94 3.37 16.90
CA LEU A 171 19.50 3.34 16.62
C LEU A 171 19.19 2.45 15.40
N THR A 172 19.37 1.15 15.58
CA THR A 172 18.99 0.14 14.60
C THR A 172 17.47 -0.11 14.65
N TRP A 173 16.95 -0.96 13.75
CA TRP A 173 15.54 -1.37 13.82
C TRP A 173 15.17 -1.96 15.19
N LEU A 174 16.04 -2.74 15.82
CA LEU A 174 15.77 -3.34 17.14
C LEU A 174 15.56 -2.27 18.22
N ASP A 175 16.29 -1.16 18.15
CA ASP A 175 16.13 -0.07 19.10
C ASP A 175 14.83 0.70 18.88
N MET A 176 14.48 0.95 17.62
CA MET A 176 13.19 1.55 17.27
C MET A 176 12.04 0.65 17.72
N GLU A 177 12.13 -0.65 17.47
CA GLU A 177 11.14 -1.63 17.91
C GLU A 177 11.00 -1.64 19.44
N ARG A 178 12.10 -1.70 20.19
CA ARG A 178 12.08 -1.65 21.66
C ARG A 178 11.36 -0.40 22.17
N ILE A 179 11.66 0.78 21.61
CA ILE A 179 10.99 2.03 21.99
C ILE A 179 9.47 1.94 21.78
N LEU A 180 9.04 1.37 20.65
CA LEU A 180 7.61 1.24 20.32
C LEU A 180 6.91 0.24 21.24
N LYS A 181 7.57 -0.87 21.59
CA LYS A 181 7.06 -1.87 22.53
C LYS A 181 6.98 -1.33 23.96
N ASP A 182 8.00 -0.62 24.42
CA ASP A 182 8.02 -0.02 25.77
C ASP A 182 6.90 1.02 25.95
N LYS A 183 6.48 1.67 24.85
CA LYS A 183 5.31 2.57 24.82
C LYS A 183 3.96 1.84 24.66
N GLY A 184 3.95 0.51 24.59
CA GLY A 184 2.74 -0.30 24.49
C GLY A 184 2.04 -0.23 23.13
N LEU A 185 2.73 0.18 22.06
CA LEU A 185 2.14 0.27 20.72
C LEU A 185 2.06 -1.07 19.99
N PHE A 186 3.00 -1.97 20.30
CA PHE A 186 3.05 -3.33 19.77
C PHE A 186 3.30 -4.34 20.90
N ASP A 187 2.59 -5.46 20.89
CA ASP A 187 2.73 -6.54 21.88
C ASP A 187 3.66 -7.68 21.43
N PHE A 188 4.10 -7.67 20.16
CA PHE A 188 5.08 -8.59 19.59
C PHE A 188 6.36 -7.84 19.17
N GLY A 189 7.38 -8.60 18.73
CA GLY A 189 8.60 -8.04 18.17
C GLY A 189 9.50 -9.09 17.53
N VAL A 190 10.70 -8.68 17.13
CA VAL A 190 11.72 -9.55 16.57
C VAL A 190 12.11 -10.64 17.58
N SER A 191 12.10 -11.88 17.11
CA SER A 191 12.54 -13.05 17.89
C SER A 191 14.01 -13.38 17.64
N TYR A 192 14.50 -13.17 16.41
CA TYR A 192 15.90 -13.39 16.05
C TYR A 192 16.37 -12.34 15.04
N ALA A 193 17.68 -12.09 15.02
CA ALA A 193 18.29 -11.23 14.03
C ALA A 193 19.46 -11.93 13.32
N SER A 194 19.61 -11.71 12.01
CA SER A 194 20.85 -11.97 11.29
C SER A 194 21.59 -10.66 11.04
N ILE A 195 22.85 -10.76 10.60
CA ILE A 195 23.64 -9.58 10.24
C ILE A 195 23.01 -8.84 9.06
N GLY A 196 22.50 -9.55 8.05
CA GLY A 196 22.05 -8.93 6.81
C GLY A 196 23.20 -8.68 5.82
N GLY A 197 22.92 -7.81 4.84
CA GLY A 197 23.86 -7.48 3.78
C GLY A 197 24.18 -8.66 2.87
N ARG A 198 25.34 -8.58 2.21
CA ARG A 198 25.79 -9.58 1.25
C ARG A 198 26.00 -10.94 1.92
N GLU A 199 25.47 -11.99 1.29
CA GLU A 199 25.37 -13.37 1.78
C GLU A 199 24.69 -13.51 3.16
N ASP A 200 23.99 -12.48 3.66
CA ASP A 200 23.46 -12.42 5.04
C ASP A 200 24.56 -12.53 6.13
N LEU A 201 25.81 -12.27 5.74
CA LEU A 201 27.02 -12.33 6.58
C LEU A 201 27.70 -10.96 6.73
N GLY A 202 27.11 -9.90 6.16
CA GLY A 202 27.73 -8.58 6.12
C GLY A 202 29.02 -8.53 5.30
N VAL A 203 29.16 -9.34 4.24
CA VAL A 203 30.44 -9.44 3.51
C VAL A 203 30.86 -8.09 2.91
N GLY A 204 31.99 -7.56 3.38
CA GLY A 204 32.53 -6.25 3.00
C GLY A 204 32.23 -5.13 4.01
N MET A 205 31.52 -5.43 5.10
CA MET A 205 31.37 -4.55 6.25
C MET A 205 32.67 -4.52 7.06
N SER A 206 32.95 -3.39 7.71
CA SER A 206 34.08 -3.27 8.62
C SER A 206 33.82 -4.02 9.94
N ASP A 207 34.89 -4.36 10.65
CA ASP A 207 34.79 -4.98 11.99
C ASP A 207 33.96 -4.12 12.95
N ASN A 208 34.08 -2.79 12.85
CA ASN A 208 33.28 -1.86 13.64
C ASN A 208 31.78 -1.98 13.31
N GLY A 209 31.41 -2.07 12.03
CA GLY A 209 30.01 -2.28 11.64
C GLY A 209 29.47 -3.62 12.13
N MET A 210 30.26 -4.69 12.00
CA MET A 210 29.90 -6.03 12.49
C MET A 210 29.70 -6.03 14.01
N ASN A 211 30.59 -5.37 14.75
CA ASN A 211 30.49 -5.26 16.21
C ASN A 211 29.29 -4.39 16.61
N SER A 212 29.04 -3.28 15.91
CA SER A 212 27.86 -2.42 16.16
C SER A 212 26.55 -3.18 16.01
N LEU A 213 26.43 -4.06 15.01
CA LEU A 213 25.24 -4.91 14.83
C LEU A 213 25.10 -5.93 15.97
N ARG A 214 26.19 -6.58 16.38
CA ARG A 214 26.17 -7.52 17.52
C ARG A 214 25.83 -6.82 18.83
N GLU A 215 26.36 -5.62 19.06
CA GLU A 215 26.02 -4.79 20.21
C GLU A 215 24.56 -4.36 20.19
N ALA A 216 24.02 -4.00 19.02
CA ALA A 216 22.60 -3.69 18.86
C ALA A 216 21.70 -4.90 19.17
N MET A 217 22.08 -6.10 18.75
CA MET A 217 21.39 -7.35 19.11
C MET A 217 21.46 -7.61 20.63
N ASN A 218 22.65 -7.52 21.21
CA ASN A 218 22.89 -7.75 22.63
C ASN A 218 22.09 -6.77 23.51
N ARG A 219 22.15 -5.45 23.22
CA ARG A 219 21.45 -4.43 24.01
C ARG A 219 19.92 -4.52 23.92
N ASN A 220 19.40 -5.18 22.89
CA ASN A 220 17.96 -5.44 22.72
C ASN A 220 17.55 -6.87 23.09
N ASN A 221 18.48 -7.69 23.60
CA ASN A 221 18.27 -9.10 23.96
C ASN A 221 17.71 -9.95 22.80
N VAL A 222 18.17 -9.71 21.57
CA VAL A 222 17.76 -10.48 20.39
C VAL A 222 18.89 -11.44 19.99
N PRO A 223 18.65 -12.77 19.99
CA PRO A 223 19.66 -13.74 19.59
C PRO A 223 20.09 -13.61 18.12
N LEU A 224 21.38 -13.79 17.88
CA LEU A 224 21.99 -13.79 16.54
C LEU A 224 21.80 -15.15 15.86
N LEU A 225 21.32 -15.14 14.61
CA LEU A 225 21.42 -16.24 13.67
C LEU A 225 22.60 -16.01 12.75
N ILE A 226 23.56 -16.92 12.76
CA ILE A 226 24.73 -16.87 11.89
C ILE A 226 25.26 -18.27 11.60
N GLY A 227 25.43 -18.57 10.32
CA GLY A 227 26.15 -19.72 9.78
C GLY A 227 27.39 -19.28 9.01
N SER A 228 27.98 -20.21 8.26
CA SER A 228 29.19 -19.99 7.44
C SER A 228 28.90 -19.54 6.00
N SER A 229 27.65 -19.63 5.55
CA SER A 229 27.23 -19.28 4.19
C SER A 229 25.78 -18.79 4.15
N LEU A 230 25.37 -18.18 3.03
CA LEU A 230 23.98 -17.80 2.81
C LEU A 230 23.03 -19.00 2.89
N ALA A 231 23.41 -20.15 2.31
CA ALA A 231 22.59 -21.35 2.35
C ALA A 231 22.35 -21.84 3.79
N GLU A 232 23.41 -21.82 4.60
CA GLU A 232 23.32 -22.19 6.02
C GLU A 232 22.48 -21.17 6.81
N ASN A 233 22.62 -19.87 6.55
CA ASN A 233 21.77 -18.84 7.16
C ASN A 233 20.29 -19.02 6.81
N VAL A 234 19.97 -19.45 5.58
CA VAL A 234 18.61 -19.80 5.18
C VAL A 234 18.09 -20.99 5.97
N ASP A 235 18.91 -22.03 6.15
CA ASP A 235 18.54 -23.23 6.92
C ASP A 235 18.32 -22.93 8.41
N ILE A 236 19.24 -22.18 9.02
CA ILE A 236 19.12 -21.70 10.39
C ILE A 236 17.84 -20.86 10.56
N ARG A 237 17.53 -19.97 9.61
CA ARG A 237 16.31 -19.16 9.65
C ARG A 237 15.05 -20.00 9.51
N MET A 238 15.05 -21.06 8.68
CA MET A 238 13.94 -22.00 8.59
C MET A 238 13.74 -22.76 9.91
N ALA A 239 14.82 -23.25 10.52
CA ALA A 239 14.77 -23.93 11.82
C ALA A 239 14.24 -23.00 12.93
N ALA A 240 14.66 -21.73 12.95
CA ALA A 240 14.15 -20.74 13.88
C ALA A 240 12.64 -20.49 13.70
N TYR A 241 12.12 -20.45 12.47
CA TYR A 241 10.67 -20.38 12.25
C TYR A 241 9.94 -21.64 12.73
N GLU A 242 10.53 -22.83 12.59
CA GLU A 242 9.95 -24.06 13.12
C GLU A 242 9.93 -24.06 14.66
N GLU A 243 10.99 -23.57 15.31
CA GLU A 243 11.07 -23.42 16.77
C GLU A 243 10.03 -22.43 17.33
N LEU A 244 9.82 -21.31 16.64
CA LEU A 244 8.89 -20.26 17.07
C LEU A 244 7.41 -20.66 16.93
N LEU A 245 7.12 -21.74 16.22
CA LEU A 245 5.77 -22.19 15.93
C LEU A 245 5.35 -23.31 16.89
N PRO A 246 4.18 -23.21 17.54
CA PRO A 246 3.63 -24.32 18.32
C PRO A 246 3.47 -25.59 17.46
N SER A 247 3.74 -26.77 18.03
CA SER A 247 3.85 -28.04 17.29
C SER A 247 2.57 -28.48 16.56
N ASP A 248 1.41 -27.94 16.93
CA ASP A 248 0.09 -28.22 16.38
C ASP A 248 -0.42 -27.11 15.42
N GLN A 249 0.41 -26.11 15.13
CA GLN A 249 0.05 -24.95 14.32
C GLN A 249 0.83 -24.90 13.02
N ARG A 250 0.37 -24.03 12.10
CA ARG A 250 1.02 -23.76 10.82
C ARG A 250 1.10 -22.26 10.57
N TYR A 251 2.10 -21.84 9.80
CA TYR A 251 2.10 -20.50 9.22
C TYR A 251 1.11 -20.43 8.06
N GLN A 252 0.26 -19.39 8.06
CA GLN A 252 -0.67 -19.16 6.94
C GLN A 252 0.01 -18.41 5.79
N VAL A 253 0.94 -17.53 6.13
CA VAL A 253 1.68 -16.71 5.16
C VAL A 253 3.10 -16.46 5.67
N PHE A 254 4.04 -16.37 4.73
CA PHE A 254 5.34 -15.77 4.92
C PHE A 254 5.34 -14.35 4.35
N VAL A 255 5.53 -13.34 5.19
CA VAL A 255 5.60 -11.93 4.78
C VAL A 255 7.07 -11.51 4.68
N ASN A 256 7.50 -11.07 3.50
CA ASN A 256 8.84 -10.53 3.28
C ASN A 256 8.79 -9.02 3.02
N VAL A 257 9.47 -8.23 3.85
CA VAL A 257 9.68 -6.79 3.63
C VAL A 257 11.14 -6.53 3.28
N GLY A 258 11.39 -5.96 2.09
CA GLY A 258 12.72 -5.62 1.61
C GLY A 258 13.39 -6.75 0.80
N ALA A 259 14.72 -6.70 0.76
CA ALA A 259 15.54 -7.51 -0.16
C ALA A 259 16.61 -8.36 0.56
N GLY A 260 16.42 -8.66 1.85
CA GLY A 260 17.41 -9.42 2.63
C GLY A 260 17.69 -10.77 1.99
N LEU A 261 18.96 -11.06 1.69
CA LEU A 261 19.35 -12.19 0.84
C LEU A 261 18.93 -13.55 1.40
N ALA A 262 18.91 -13.74 2.72
CA ALA A 262 18.37 -14.98 3.31
C ALA A 262 16.86 -15.17 3.02
N ASN A 263 16.09 -14.11 2.80
CA ASN A 263 14.67 -14.24 2.42
C ASN A 263 14.52 -14.54 0.93
N VAL A 264 15.20 -13.75 0.08
CA VAL A 264 15.03 -13.78 -1.39
C VAL A 264 15.94 -14.79 -2.11
N GLY A 265 16.96 -15.31 -1.44
CA GLY A 265 17.94 -16.26 -1.97
C GLY A 265 19.07 -15.64 -2.79
N SER A 266 18.79 -14.59 -3.57
CA SER A 266 19.80 -13.88 -4.37
C SER A 266 19.34 -12.47 -4.76
N GLU A 267 20.26 -11.60 -5.18
CA GLU A 267 19.92 -10.28 -5.73
C GLU A 267 19.05 -10.36 -7.00
N PRO A 268 19.33 -11.25 -7.99
CA PRO A 268 18.43 -11.44 -9.13
C PRO A 268 17.01 -11.80 -8.71
N ASN A 269 16.84 -12.72 -7.75
CA ASN A 269 15.53 -13.11 -7.26
C ASN A 269 14.76 -11.94 -6.65
N ALA A 270 15.44 -11.06 -5.91
CA ALA A 270 14.84 -9.87 -5.31
C ALA A 270 14.20 -8.92 -6.36
N ASN A 271 14.65 -8.99 -7.61
CA ASN A 271 14.12 -8.20 -8.72
C ASN A 271 13.06 -8.98 -9.53
N LEU A 272 13.22 -10.30 -9.66
CA LEU A 272 12.36 -11.17 -10.46
C LEU A 272 11.08 -11.60 -9.74
N ILE A 273 11.12 -11.76 -8.41
CA ILE A 273 9.93 -12.15 -7.63
C ILE A 273 8.92 -10.99 -7.66
N PRO A 274 7.66 -11.24 -8.09
CA PRO A 274 6.63 -10.22 -8.11
C PRO A 274 6.32 -9.65 -6.71
N GLU A 275 5.99 -8.36 -6.65
CA GLU A 275 5.38 -7.75 -5.46
C GLU A 275 3.99 -8.34 -5.22
N GLY A 276 3.57 -8.37 -3.96
CA GLY A 276 2.25 -8.81 -3.52
C GLY A 276 2.19 -10.30 -3.20
N VAL A 277 0.97 -10.84 -3.27
CA VAL A 277 0.68 -12.24 -2.95
C VAL A 277 1.17 -13.18 -4.06
N ASN A 278 2.11 -14.05 -3.72
CA ASN A 278 2.69 -15.07 -4.59
C ASN A 278 2.20 -16.46 -4.18
N ARG A 279 1.21 -17.00 -4.92
CA ARG A 279 0.63 -18.34 -4.67
C ARG A 279 1.36 -19.48 -5.37
N LYS A 280 2.15 -19.17 -6.40
CA LYS A 280 2.81 -20.13 -7.29
C LYS A 280 4.34 -20.03 -7.24
N LEU A 281 4.88 -19.52 -6.14
CA LEU A 281 6.31 -19.29 -6.03
C LEU A 281 7.10 -20.61 -6.06
N ALA A 282 6.53 -21.70 -5.53
CA ALA A 282 7.12 -23.03 -5.54
C ALA A 282 7.16 -23.71 -6.92
N GLU A 283 6.36 -23.22 -7.88
CA GLU A 283 6.30 -23.76 -9.26
C GLU A 283 7.44 -23.21 -10.15
N ARG A 284 8.22 -22.25 -9.65
CA ARG A 284 9.29 -21.59 -10.40
C ARG A 284 10.65 -22.00 -9.90
N GLU A 285 11.59 -22.14 -10.82
CA GLU A 285 12.99 -22.36 -10.50
C GLU A 285 13.71 -21.02 -10.29
N TYR A 286 14.54 -20.98 -9.25
CA TYR A 286 15.37 -19.85 -8.89
C TYR A 286 16.79 -20.34 -8.66
N GLU A 287 17.79 -19.53 -9.01
CA GLU A 287 19.21 -19.92 -8.94
C GLU A 287 19.64 -20.32 -7.51
N LYS A 288 19.21 -19.54 -6.52
CA LYS A 288 19.42 -19.81 -5.10
C LYS A 288 18.10 -19.69 -4.36
N GLU A 289 17.82 -20.61 -3.45
CA GLU A 289 16.59 -20.61 -2.67
C GLU A 289 16.77 -19.92 -1.31
N GLY A 290 16.02 -18.85 -1.09
CA GLY A 290 15.85 -18.23 0.22
C GLY A 290 14.61 -18.76 0.94
N VAL A 291 14.34 -18.22 2.12
CA VAL A 291 13.18 -18.57 2.95
C VAL A 291 11.86 -18.46 2.19
N MET A 292 11.70 -17.48 1.29
CA MET A 292 10.47 -17.33 0.50
C MET A 292 10.15 -18.61 -0.29
N MET A 293 11.14 -19.17 -0.97
CA MET A 293 10.98 -20.37 -1.80
C MET A 293 10.79 -21.61 -0.93
N LYS A 294 11.53 -21.72 0.18
CA LYS A 294 11.39 -22.84 1.13
C LYS A 294 10.01 -22.85 1.81
N MET A 295 9.49 -21.69 2.20
CA MET A 295 8.13 -21.53 2.74
C MET A 295 7.07 -21.88 1.70
N ALA A 296 7.23 -21.41 0.46
CA ALA A 296 6.31 -21.74 -0.63
C ALA A 296 6.25 -23.25 -0.90
N LYS A 297 7.39 -23.95 -0.88
CA LYS A 297 7.45 -25.42 -1.02
C LYS A 297 6.79 -26.17 0.15
N LYS A 298 6.69 -25.55 1.32
CA LYS A 298 5.91 -26.03 2.47
C LYS A 298 4.43 -25.60 2.42
N ASN A 299 3.92 -25.18 1.26
CA ASN A 299 2.56 -24.70 1.04
C ASN A 299 2.18 -23.43 1.83
N VAL A 300 3.17 -22.64 2.25
CA VAL A 300 2.94 -21.33 2.88
C VAL A 300 2.90 -20.26 1.79
N THR A 301 1.80 -19.52 1.69
CA THR A 301 1.69 -18.42 0.70
C THR A 301 2.69 -17.32 1.03
N VAL A 302 3.29 -16.67 0.03
CA VAL A 302 4.26 -15.59 0.26
C VAL A 302 3.67 -14.22 -0.08
N LEU A 303 3.74 -13.26 0.83
CA LEU A 303 3.48 -11.84 0.57
C LEU A 303 4.81 -11.11 0.48
N HIS A 304 5.15 -10.56 -0.68
CA HIS A 304 6.41 -9.84 -0.90
C HIS A 304 6.19 -8.33 -1.04
N PHE A 305 6.87 -7.53 -0.22
CA PHE A 305 6.76 -6.07 -0.21
C PHE A 305 8.15 -5.43 -0.24
N ARG A 306 8.52 -4.73 -1.32
CA ARG A 306 9.85 -4.13 -1.47
C ARG A 306 9.82 -2.73 -2.10
N ARG A 307 9.14 -2.54 -3.23
CA ARG A 307 9.13 -1.26 -3.98
C ARG A 307 8.00 -0.34 -3.50
N ILE A 308 8.26 0.46 -2.48
CA ILE A 308 7.28 1.36 -1.85
C ILE A 308 6.64 2.31 -2.86
N LEU A 309 7.42 2.91 -3.76
CA LEU A 309 6.88 3.82 -4.80
C LEU A 309 5.86 3.10 -5.69
N ARG A 310 6.10 1.81 -6.01
CA ARG A 310 5.17 1.00 -6.79
C ARG A 310 3.89 0.70 -6.01
N TRP A 311 4.01 0.38 -4.72
CA TRP A 311 2.86 0.17 -3.83
C TRP A 311 2.03 1.44 -3.67
N ALA A 312 2.67 2.58 -3.38
CA ALA A 312 2.02 3.87 -3.28
C ALA A 312 1.27 4.21 -4.58
N LYS A 313 1.90 4.03 -5.74
CA LYS A 313 1.25 4.25 -7.05
C LYS A 313 0.06 3.32 -7.28
N ASN A 314 0.20 2.02 -6.99
CA ASN A 314 -0.86 1.04 -7.20
C ASN A 314 -2.11 1.32 -6.33
N TYR A 315 -1.90 1.92 -5.15
CA TYR A 315 -2.95 2.26 -4.19
C TYR A 315 -3.36 3.74 -4.21
N ASP A 316 -2.85 4.51 -5.19
CA ASP A 316 -3.14 5.93 -5.37
C ASP A 316 -2.82 6.76 -4.12
N LEU A 317 -1.73 6.42 -3.45
CA LEU A 317 -1.16 7.19 -2.35
C LEU A 317 -0.16 8.22 -2.89
N PRO A 318 -0.04 9.40 -2.26
CA PRO A 318 0.99 10.37 -2.59
C PRO A 318 2.39 9.76 -2.53
N VAL A 319 3.12 9.91 -3.63
CA VAL A 319 4.49 9.43 -3.78
C VAL A 319 5.51 10.47 -3.32
N VAL A 320 5.25 11.74 -3.64
CA VAL A 320 5.98 12.90 -3.12
C VAL A 320 5.15 13.49 -2.00
N ILE A 321 5.79 13.74 -0.85
CA ILE A 321 5.11 14.11 0.39
C ILE A 321 5.74 15.37 0.94
N ASP A 322 5.10 16.51 0.70
CA ASP A 322 5.54 17.82 1.23
C ASP A 322 4.92 18.10 2.61
N THR A 323 3.77 17.47 2.90
CA THR A 323 3.07 17.53 4.18
C THR A 323 2.60 16.14 4.56
N MET A 324 2.59 15.83 5.85
CA MET A 324 2.19 14.51 6.33
C MET A 324 0.76 14.16 5.86
N PRO A 325 0.55 13.07 5.11
CA PRO A 325 -0.77 12.72 4.60
C PRO A 325 -1.75 12.44 5.74
N GLU A 326 -2.97 12.95 5.63
CA GLU A 326 -4.04 12.62 6.56
C GLU A 326 -4.43 11.15 6.44
N VAL A 327 -4.66 10.53 7.59
CA VAL A 327 -5.15 9.14 7.68
C VAL A 327 -6.51 9.03 7.00
N GLY A 328 -6.71 7.94 6.24
CA GLY A 328 -8.00 7.67 5.59
C GLY A 328 -8.17 8.29 4.20
N LYS A 329 -7.14 8.98 3.67
CA LYS A 329 -7.13 9.47 2.30
C LYS A 329 -6.49 8.46 1.34
N GLY A 330 -7.08 8.35 0.14
CA GLY A 330 -6.62 7.47 -0.93
C GLY A 330 -7.59 6.35 -1.29
N LYS A 331 -7.42 5.75 -2.47
CA LYS A 331 -8.32 4.71 -3.00
C LYS A 331 -8.38 3.45 -2.14
N VAL A 332 -7.37 3.19 -1.31
CA VAL A 332 -7.35 2.05 -0.40
C VAL A 332 -8.50 2.09 0.63
N PHE A 333 -8.98 3.28 0.99
CA PHE A 333 -10.05 3.47 1.98
C PHE A 333 -11.44 3.63 1.35
N SER A 334 -11.57 4.38 0.26
CA SER A 334 -12.87 4.58 -0.38
C SER A 334 -12.74 4.75 -1.88
N SER A 335 -13.75 4.30 -2.61
CA SER A 335 -13.91 4.60 -4.03
C SER A 335 -15.07 5.58 -4.21
N LEU A 336 -14.83 6.60 -5.04
CA LEU A 336 -15.88 7.47 -5.54
C LEU A 336 -16.54 6.74 -6.71
N ILE A 337 -17.75 6.23 -6.49
CA ILE A 337 -18.55 5.66 -7.58
C ILE A 337 -19.64 6.66 -7.92
N HIS A 338 -19.87 6.94 -9.20
CA HIS A 338 -20.97 7.80 -9.60
C HIS A 338 -22.28 7.27 -9.02
N ASN A 339 -23.11 8.17 -8.49
CA ASN A 339 -24.39 7.80 -7.94
C ASN A 339 -25.32 7.34 -9.07
N GLN A 340 -25.44 6.03 -9.25
CA GLN A 340 -26.23 5.43 -10.32
C GLN A 340 -27.69 5.89 -10.28
N THR A 341 -28.25 6.12 -9.08
CA THR A 341 -29.62 6.62 -8.93
C THR A 341 -29.76 8.02 -9.52
N ILE A 342 -28.83 8.93 -9.20
CA ILE A 342 -28.86 10.30 -9.75
C ILE A 342 -28.59 10.29 -11.25
N ASN A 343 -27.66 9.46 -11.73
CA ASN A 343 -27.40 9.29 -13.16
C ASN A 343 -28.66 8.83 -13.92
N ILE A 344 -29.38 7.83 -13.38
CA ILE A 344 -30.63 7.32 -13.97
C ILE A 344 -31.71 8.40 -13.94
N LEU A 345 -31.86 9.14 -12.84
CA LEU A 345 -32.83 10.24 -12.74
C LEU A 345 -32.54 11.35 -13.75
N CYS A 346 -31.29 11.79 -13.86
CA CYS A 346 -30.88 12.79 -14.86
C CYS A 346 -31.15 12.30 -16.29
N LEU A 347 -30.89 11.02 -16.59
CA LEU A 347 -31.19 10.42 -17.88
C LEU A 347 -32.71 10.41 -18.17
N ILE A 348 -33.52 10.01 -17.20
CA ILE A 348 -34.99 9.98 -17.35
C ILE A 348 -35.53 11.39 -17.59
N ILE A 349 -35.09 12.39 -16.81
CA ILE A 349 -35.51 13.79 -16.99
C ILE A 349 -35.13 14.29 -18.39
N LEU A 350 -33.93 13.98 -18.87
CA LEU A 350 -33.49 14.37 -20.21
C LEU A 350 -34.36 13.72 -21.30
N LEU A 351 -34.66 12.42 -21.19
CA LEU A 351 -35.53 11.72 -22.14
C LEU A 351 -36.94 12.31 -22.16
N ILE A 352 -37.52 12.62 -20.99
CA ILE A 352 -38.83 13.27 -20.89
C ILE A 352 -38.78 14.64 -21.56
N ALA A 353 -37.76 15.46 -21.30
CA ALA A 353 -37.61 16.77 -21.92
C ALA A 353 -37.52 16.69 -23.45
N ILE A 354 -36.80 15.71 -24.00
CA ILE A 354 -36.74 15.45 -25.44
C ILE A 354 -38.14 15.11 -25.99
N VAL A 355 -38.86 14.19 -25.35
CA VAL A 355 -40.21 13.80 -25.77
C VAL A 355 -41.17 15.00 -25.73
N VAL A 356 -41.12 15.80 -24.66
CA VAL A 356 -41.93 17.01 -24.49
C VAL A 356 -41.66 18.00 -25.62
N VAL A 357 -40.39 18.30 -25.91
CA VAL A 357 -40.02 19.20 -27.02
C VAL A 357 -40.54 18.67 -28.37
N ILE A 358 -40.45 17.36 -28.61
CA ILE A 358 -40.97 16.74 -29.84
C ILE A 358 -42.50 16.85 -29.92
N VAL A 359 -43.21 16.65 -28.80
CA VAL A 359 -44.69 16.73 -28.75
C VAL A 359 -45.17 18.17 -28.92
N PHE A 360 -44.56 19.15 -28.25
CA PHE A 360 -44.89 20.56 -28.41
C PHE A 360 -44.61 21.05 -29.83
N ASP A 361 -43.46 20.71 -30.40
CA ASP A 361 -43.12 21.06 -31.79
C ASP A 361 -44.06 20.38 -32.81
N ARG A 362 -44.64 19.22 -32.48
CA ARG A 362 -45.73 18.62 -33.26
C ARG A 362 -47.06 19.35 -33.12
N HIS A 363 -47.40 19.81 -31.91
CA HIS A 363 -48.63 20.54 -31.64
C HIS A 363 -48.62 21.91 -32.32
N ASP A 364 -47.52 22.67 -32.21
CA ASP A 364 -47.34 23.96 -32.90
C ASP A 364 -47.44 23.81 -34.42
N ARG A 365 -46.92 22.71 -34.99
CA ARG A 365 -47.08 22.39 -36.41
C ARG A 365 -48.53 22.12 -36.81
N ARG A 366 -49.31 21.42 -35.99
CA ARG A 366 -50.75 21.19 -36.24
C ARG A 366 -51.56 22.49 -36.13
N PHE A 367 -51.17 23.38 -35.22
CA PHE A 367 -51.83 24.68 -35.05
C PHE A 367 -51.55 25.60 -36.24
N MET A 368 -50.30 25.70 -36.71
CA MET A 368 -49.93 26.52 -37.87
C MET A 368 -50.47 25.98 -39.20
N ALA A 369 -50.57 24.66 -39.37
CA ALA A 369 -51.18 24.05 -40.55
C ALA A 369 -52.70 24.27 -40.65
N ASN A 370 -53.37 24.62 -39.55
CA ASN A 370 -54.79 24.95 -39.52
C ASN A 370 -55.07 26.46 -39.68
N ILE A 371 -54.04 27.30 -39.71
CA ILE A 371 -54.16 28.77 -39.85
C ILE A 371 -53.81 29.25 -41.26
N VAL A 372 -53.05 28.48 -42.04
CA VAL A 372 -52.74 28.79 -43.44
C VAL A 372 -53.69 28.02 -44.35
N ASP A 373 -54.66 28.72 -44.93
CA ASP A 373 -55.51 28.22 -46.01
C ASP A 373 -54.64 28.06 -47.29
N PRO A 374 -54.72 26.95 -48.06
CA PRO A 374 -53.83 26.72 -49.20
C PRO A 374 -54.11 27.60 -50.43
N ASP A 375 -55.05 28.54 -50.36
CA ASP A 375 -55.61 29.24 -51.53
C ASP A 375 -55.24 30.73 -51.63
N GLU A 376 -54.37 31.27 -50.77
CA GLU A 376 -53.79 32.63 -50.96
C GLU A 376 -52.37 32.58 -51.53
N GLU A 377 -52.21 32.03 -52.74
CA GLU A 377 -51.13 32.41 -53.68
C GLU A 377 -51.52 31.94 -55.10
N LEU A 378 -52.34 32.76 -55.76
CA LEU A 378 -52.49 32.80 -57.22
C LEU A 378 -52.09 34.19 -57.72
#